data_AF-A0A1V5K1H9-F1
#
_entry.id   AF-A0A1V5K1H9-F1
#
_cell.length_a   1.000
_cell.length_b   1.000
_cell.length_c   1.000
_cell.angle_alpha   90.00
_cell.angle_beta   90.00
_cell.angle_gamma   90.00
#
_symmetry.space_group_name_H-M   'P 1'
#
loop_
_entity.id
_entity.type
_entity.pdbx_description
1 polymer ?
#
loop_
_entity_poly.entity_id
_entity_poly.type
_entity_poly.pdbx_seq_one_letter_code
_entity_poly.pdbx_strand_id
1 'polypeptide(L)'
;MASIIAVSGSEEGTYYYLYAFVKTINDYRNAGSVLLGDRIVVQAVKISGKKIGIQYLSHGPDDEKNSPSQKTISIFAIYNGKLKKIK
;
A
#
# COMPACT_ATOMS: atom_id res chain seq x y z
N MET A 1 -4.50 -1.94 -15.68
CA MET A 1 -3.96 -2.27 -14.34
C MET A 1 -4.85 -1.57 -13.33
N ALA A 2 -5.23 -2.25 -12.26
CA ALA A 2 -6.01 -1.66 -11.17
C ALA A 2 -5.23 -1.87 -9.86
N SER A 3 -5.28 -0.89 -8.97
CA SER A 3 -4.65 -0.96 -7.64
C SER A 3 -5.68 -0.56 -6.61
N ILE A 4 -5.78 -1.33 -5.52
CA ILE A 4 -6.74 -1.11 -4.44
C ILE A 4 -5.94 -1.05 -3.14
N ILE A 5 -6.21 -0.05 -2.31
CA ILE A 5 -5.78 -0.05 -0.92
C ILE A 5 -6.93 -0.64 -0.12
N ALA A 6 -6.66 -1.74 0.59
CA ALA A 6 -7.62 -2.36 1.47
C ALA A 6 -7.15 -2.22 2.92
N VAL A 7 -8.12 -1.97 3.79
CA VAL A 7 -7.92 -1.81 5.23
C VAL A 7 -8.48 -3.03 5.92
N SER A 8 -7.70 -3.62 6.83
CA SER A 8 -8.15 -4.70 7.71
C SER A 8 -7.99 -4.24 9.15
N GLY A 9 -9.12 -4.10 9.85
CA GLY A 9 -9.16 -3.74 11.26
C GLY A 9 -9.30 -4.97 12.16
N SER A 10 -8.68 -4.91 13.33
CA SER A 10 -8.85 -5.83 14.46
C SER A 10 -8.84 -5.02 15.76
N GLU A 11 -9.18 -5.62 16.90
CA GLU A 11 -9.10 -4.93 18.21
C GLU A 11 -7.66 -4.50 18.56
N GLU A 12 -6.65 -5.23 18.06
CA GLU A 12 -5.24 -4.97 18.38
C GLU A 12 -4.58 -3.93 17.46
N GLY A 13 -5.08 -3.75 16.24
CA GLY A 13 -4.45 -2.94 15.18
C GLY A 13 -5.31 -2.73 13.95
N THR A 14 -4.95 -1.72 13.15
CA THR A 14 -5.57 -1.41 11.86
C THR A 14 -4.52 -1.49 10.77
N TYR A 15 -4.48 -2.61 10.05
CA TYR A 15 -3.44 -2.90 9.08
C TYR A 15 -3.87 -2.50 7.66
N TYR A 16 -3.02 -1.74 6.99
CA TYR A 16 -3.26 -1.31 5.60
C TYR A 16 -2.43 -2.14 4.64
N TYR A 17 -3.07 -2.66 3.62
CA TYR A 17 -2.42 -3.46 2.59
C TYR A 17 -2.64 -2.84 1.21
N LEU A 18 -1.59 -2.83 0.39
CA LEU A 18 -1.71 -2.58 -1.04
C LEU A 18 -1.97 -3.91 -1.74
N TYR A 19 -3.08 -3.99 -2.48
CA TYR A 19 -3.36 -5.08 -3.40
C TYR A 19 -3.24 -4.56 -4.85
N ALA A 20 -2.46 -5.26 -5.67
CA ALA A 20 -2.32 -4.92 -7.07
C ALA A 20 -2.93 -6.00 -7.97
N PHE A 21 -3.63 -5.58 -9.01
CA PHE A 21 -4.27 -6.46 -9.97
C PHE A 21 -3.88 -6.09 -11.40
N VAL A 22 -3.50 -7.10 -12.17
CA VAL A 22 -3.18 -6.96 -13.59
C VAL A 22 -4.42 -7.34 -14.40
N LYS A 23 -4.84 -6.43 -15.29
CA LYS A 23 -5.94 -6.69 -16.21
C LYS A 23 -5.52 -7.77 -17.20
N THR A 24 -6.38 -8.76 -17.39
CA THR A 24 -6.30 -9.81 -18.40
C THR A 24 -7.40 -9.59 -19.44
N ILE A 25 -7.51 -10.48 -20.44
CA ILE A 25 -8.50 -10.33 -21.51
C ILE A 25 -9.94 -10.29 -20.97
N ASN A 26 -10.23 -11.07 -19.93
CA ASN A 26 -11.59 -11.23 -19.41
C ASN A 26 -11.76 -10.82 -17.94
N ASP A 27 -10.66 -10.63 -17.18
CA ASP A 27 -10.73 -10.44 -15.72
C ASP A 27 -9.49 -9.70 -15.17
N TYR A 28 -9.38 -9.59 -13.84
CA TYR A 28 -8.23 -9.10 -13.11
C TYR A 28 -7.54 -10.24 -12.37
N ARG A 29 -6.26 -10.44 -12.65
CA ARG A 29 -5.43 -11.38 -11.90
C ARG A 29 -4.71 -10.65 -10.77
N ASN A 30 -4.82 -11.17 -9.55
CA ASN A 30 -4.05 -10.68 -8.42
C ASN A 30 -2.55 -10.81 -8.71
N ALA A 31 -1.82 -9.69 -8.58
CA ALA A 31 -0.38 -9.61 -8.79
C ALA A 31 0.42 -9.69 -7.47
N GLY A 32 -0.27 -9.71 -6.34
CA GLY A 32 0.30 -9.75 -4.99
C GLY A 32 -0.28 -8.66 -4.09
N SER A 33 0.05 -8.78 -2.82
CA SER A 33 -0.24 -7.80 -1.78
C SER A 33 1.00 -7.50 -0.94
N VAL A 34 1.05 -6.31 -0.35
CA VAL A 34 2.10 -5.92 0.59
C VAL A 34 1.48 -5.12 1.74
N LEU A 35 1.91 -5.41 2.98
CA LEU A 35 1.57 -4.60 4.16
C LEU A 35 2.25 -3.24 4.05
N LEU A 36 1.47 -2.17 4.14
CA LEU A 36 1.96 -0.79 4.18
C LEU A 36 2.31 -0.38 5.61
N GLY A 37 1.54 -0.85 6.59
CA GLY A 37 1.78 -0.64 8.02
C GLY A 37 0.52 -0.73 8.88
N ASP A 38 0.70 -0.60 10.19
CA ASP A 38 -0.36 -0.46 11.19
C ASP A 38 -0.72 1.01 11.40
N ARG A 39 -2.03 1.30 11.47
CA ARG A 39 -2.66 2.60 11.71
C ARG A 39 -2.06 3.74 10.88
N ILE A 40 -1.63 3.46 9.65
CA ILE A 40 -1.08 4.50 8.78
C ILE A 40 -2.16 5.47 8.31
N VAL A 41 -1.77 6.70 7.97
CA VAL A 41 -2.66 7.67 7.32
C VAL A 41 -2.20 7.88 5.89
N VAL A 42 -2.89 7.31 4.91
CA VAL A 42 -2.57 7.49 3.49
C VAL A 42 -2.90 8.92 3.07
N GLN A 43 -1.88 9.65 2.60
CA GLN A 43 -2.00 11.05 2.20
C GLN A 43 -2.14 11.20 0.67
N ALA A 44 -1.43 10.37 -0.10
CA ALA A 44 -1.49 10.42 -1.55
C ALA A 44 -1.17 9.07 -2.19
N VAL A 45 -1.80 8.81 -3.32
CA VAL A 45 -1.51 7.66 -4.19
C VAL A 45 -1.27 8.17 -5.60
N LYS A 46 -0.14 7.82 -6.19
CA LYS A 46 0.19 8.13 -7.59
C LYS A 46 0.45 6.84 -8.35
N ILE A 47 -0.31 6.62 -9.41
CA ILE A 47 -0.14 5.47 -10.29
C ILE A 47 0.32 5.98 -11.65
N SER A 48 1.43 5.45 -12.15
CA SER A 48 1.96 5.79 -13.47
C SER A 48 2.53 4.54 -14.14
N GLY A 49 1.89 4.10 -15.22
CA GLY A 49 2.26 2.87 -15.91
C GLY A 49 2.17 1.66 -14.98
N LYS A 50 3.31 1.01 -14.71
CA LYS A 50 3.43 -0.15 -13.80
C LYS A 50 3.96 0.23 -12.40
N LYS A 51 4.08 1.53 -12.09
CA LYS A 51 4.58 2.03 -10.80
C LYS A 51 3.46 2.61 -9.96
N ILE A 52 3.53 2.38 -8.66
CA ILE A 52 2.58 2.83 -7.64
C ILE A 52 3.39 3.50 -6.54
N GLY A 53 3.25 4.81 -6.38
CA GLY A 53 3.80 5.57 -5.26
C GLY A 53 2.71 5.83 -4.23
N ILE A 54 2.99 5.55 -2.96
CA ILE A 54 2.08 5.82 -1.85
C ILE A 54 2.82 6.64 -0.80
N GLN A 55 2.27 7.80 -0.49
CA GLN A 55 2.71 8.63 0.62
C GLN A 55 1.73 8.44 1.78
N TYR A 56 2.26 8.19 2.96
CA TYR A 56 1.47 7.99 4.17
C TYR A 56 2.24 8.42 5.43
N LEU A 57 1.52 8.67 6.51
CA LEU A 57 2.10 8.79 7.85
C LEU A 57 2.15 7.41 8.50
N SER A 58 3.30 7.05 9.06
CA SER A 58 3.52 5.87 9.90
C SER A 58 3.93 6.30 11.31
N HIS A 59 3.90 5.36 12.27
CA HIS A 59 4.35 5.63 13.63
C HIS A 59 5.87 5.85 13.66
N GLY A 60 6.28 7.00 14.19
CA GLY A 60 7.63 7.29 14.67
C GLY A 60 7.85 6.81 16.10
N PRO A 61 9.07 6.97 16.63
CA PRO A 61 9.44 6.49 17.96
C PRO A 61 8.70 7.19 19.11
N ASP A 62 8.25 8.43 18.90
CA ASP A 62 7.60 9.26 19.91
C ASP A 62 6.08 9.38 19.70
N ASP A 63 5.51 8.65 18.72
CA ASP A 63 4.09 8.76 18.40
C ASP A 63 3.21 7.98 19.40
N GLU A 64 2.10 8.60 19.80
CA GLU A 64 1.03 7.89 20.48
C GLU A 64 0.35 6.88 19.54
N LYS A 65 -0.25 5.83 20.11
CA LYS A 65 -0.79 4.64 19.42
C LYS A 65 -1.68 4.90 18.19
N ASN A 66 -2.40 6.02 18.12
CA ASN A 66 -3.33 6.36 17.03
C ASN A 66 -2.94 7.65 16.28
N SER A 67 -1.72 8.14 16.49
CA SER A 67 -1.30 9.47 16.06
C SER A 67 0.01 9.41 15.26
N PRO A 68 0.04 8.70 14.12
CA PRO A 68 1.25 8.59 13.31
C PRO A 68 1.66 9.96 12.74
N SER A 69 2.94 10.29 12.83
CA SER A 69 3.50 11.56 12.37
C SER A 69 4.64 11.41 11.36
N GLN A 70 5.28 10.24 11.31
CA GLN A 70 6.43 10.02 10.43
C GLN A 70 6.01 9.89 8.96
N LYS A 71 6.49 10.81 8.12
CA LYS A 71 6.24 10.75 6.66
C LYS A 71 7.01 9.61 6.02
N THR A 72 6.28 8.71 5.37
CA THR A 72 6.83 7.56 4.64
C THR A 72 6.34 7.59 3.19
N ILE A 73 7.25 7.30 2.27
CA ILE A 73 6.94 7.11 0.84
C ILE A 73 7.40 5.72 0.45
N SER A 74 6.45 4.86 0.11
CA SER A 74 6.74 3.56 -0.50
C SER A 74 6.44 3.61 -2.00
N ILE A 75 7.33 3.04 -2.79
CA ILE A 75 7.15 2.89 -4.24
C ILE A 75 7.17 1.41 -4.57
N PHE A 76 6.17 0.99 -5.34
CA PHE A 76 6.00 -0.37 -5.82
C PHE A 76 5.98 -0.39 -7.34
N ALA A 77 6.29 -1.55 -7.90
CA ALA A 77 6.20 -1.78 -9.33
C ALA A 77 5.72 -3.20 -9.65
N ILE A 78 5.05 -3.35 -10.79
CA ILE A 78 4.68 -4.65 -11.33
C ILE A 78 5.75 -5.15 -12.30
N TYR A 79 6.46 -6.21 -11.92
CA TYR A 79 7.45 -6.89 -12.75
C TYR A 79 7.04 -8.34 -12.98
N ASN A 80 6.97 -8.78 -14.24
CA ASN A 80 6.53 -10.13 -14.63
C ASN A 80 5.18 -10.52 -13.98
N GLY A 81 4.26 -9.55 -13.89
CA GLY A 81 2.95 -9.74 -13.28
C GLY A 81 2.95 -9.92 -11.77
N LYS A 82 4.06 -9.59 -11.08
CA LYS A 82 4.18 -9.63 -9.62
C LYS A 82 4.44 -8.24 -9.05
N LEU A 83 3.80 -7.93 -7.93
CA LEU A 83 4.04 -6.72 -7.15
C LEU A 83 5.38 -6.82 -6.41
N LYS A 84 6.19 -5.76 -6.50
CA LYS A 84 7.46 -5.64 -5.77
C LYS A 84 7.61 -4.24 -5.18
N LYS A 85 8.06 -4.14 -3.94
CA LYS A 85 8.53 -2.87 -3.35
C LYS A 85 9.90 -2.53 -3.93
N ILE A 86 10.07 -1.28 -4.33
CA ILE A 86 11.32 -0.75 -4.90
C ILE A 86 11.89 0.41 -4.08
N LYS A 87 11.06 1.04 -3.23
CA LYS A 87 11.47 2.01 -2.21
C LYS A 87 10.49 1.93 -1.05
#